data_AF-A0A256B7U0-F1
#
_entry.id   AF-A0A256B7U0-F1
#
_cell.length_a   1.000
_cell.length_b   1.000
_cell.length_c   1.000
_cell.angle_alpha   90.00
_cell.angle_beta   90.00
_cell.angle_gamma   90.00
#
_symmetry.space_group_name_H-M   'P 1'
#
loop_
_entity.id
_entity.type
_entity.pdbx_description
1 polymer ?
#
loop_
_entity_poly.entity_id
_entity_poly.type
_entity_poly.pdbx_seq_one_letter_code
_entity_poly.pdbx_strand_id
1 'polypeptide(L)'
;MNTFFNALTYSMLLISVLPLAAQAQTTDQQGNYYSNETPIKSAYSRAAGSLWRVIVANGLNCRRSASLQSPIVRTYLTGTLLEVEVYRGGSDEVLVNPLDENGRPWMPVRGKNIEDVCYVRANSRYIQPVIK
;
A
#
# COMPACT_ATOMS: atom_id res chain seq x y z
N MET A 1 -52.45 -37.16 41.40
CA MET A 1 -51.48 -37.08 40.27
C MET A 1 -51.95 -35.99 39.34
N ASN A 2 -51.16 -34.95 39.12
CA ASN A 2 -50.77 -34.47 37.78
C ASN A 2 -49.89 -33.23 37.90
N THR A 3 -48.69 -33.38 37.35
CA THR A 3 -47.54 -32.49 37.41
C THR A 3 -47.54 -31.50 36.24
N PHE A 4 -47.02 -30.31 36.56
CA PHE A 4 -46.61 -29.20 35.69
C PHE A 4 -45.78 -29.62 34.48
N PHE A 5 -45.89 -28.88 33.35
CA PHE A 5 -44.76 -28.59 32.46
C PHE A 5 -44.98 -27.28 31.69
N ASN A 6 -44.14 -26.27 31.99
CA ASN A 6 -43.91 -25.08 31.18
C ASN A 6 -42.83 -25.41 30.14
N ALA A 7 -43.09 -25.19 28.85
CA ALA A 7 -42.08 -25.33 27.80
C ALA A 7 -41.51 -23.95 27.44
N LEU A 8 -40.26 -23.71 27.81
CA LEU A 8 -39.44 -22.57 27.38
C LEU A 8 -38.86 -22.86 26.00
N THR A 9 -39.30 -22.08 25.00
CA THR A 9 -38.76 -22.09 23.64
C THR A 9 -37.43 -21.31 23.59
N TYR A 10 -36.33 -22.03 23.38
CA TYR A 10 -35.02 -21.45 23.12
C TYR A 10 -34.95 -20.97 21.66
N SER A 11 -34.88 -19.65 21.47
CA SER A 11 -34.61 -19.04 20.17
C SER A 11 -33.09 -19.06 19.93
N MET A 12 -32.63 -19.88 18.98
CA MET A 12 -31.22 -19.94 18.58
C MET A 12 -30.84 -18.67 17.84
N LEU A 13 -29.98 -17.84 18.45
CA LEU A 13 -29.32 -16.72 17.78
C LEU A 13 -28.29 -17.28 16.78
N LEU A 14 -28.58 -17.19 15.49
CA LEU A 14 -27.61 -17.43 14.42
C LEU A 14 -26.63 -16.26 14.37
N ILE A 15 -25.41 -16.48 14.86
CA ILE A 15 -24.29 -15.54 14.71
C ILE A 15 -23.76 -15.68 13.28
N SER A 16 -24.14 -14.75 12.40
CA SER A 16 -23.57 -14.62 11.06
C SER A 16 -22.15 -14.09 11.16
N VAL A 17 -21.17 -14.95 10.88
CA VAL A 17 -19.75 -14.58 10.78
C VAL A 17 -19.53 -13.93 9.42
N LEU A 18 -19.52 -12.60 9.36
CA LEU A 18 -19.10 -11.89 8.16
C LEU A 18 -17.58 -12.06 7.99
N PRO A 19 -17.09 -12.46 6.80
CA PRO A 19 -15.66 -12.48 6.55
C PRO A 19 -15.15 -11.05 6.52
N LEU A 20 -14.17 -10.75 7.37
CA LEU A 20 -13.40 -9.52 7.29
C LEU A 20 -12.64 -9.53 5.96
N ALA A 21 -13.15 -8.83 4.94
CA ALA A 21 -12.40 -8.61 3.72
C ALA A 21 -11.22 -7.69 4.05
N ALA A 22 -10.03 -8.28 4.17
CA ALA A 22 -8.79 -7.50 4.20
C ALA A 22 -8.69 -6.73 2.87
N GLN A 23 -8.77 -5.41 2.92
CA GLN A 23 -8.61 -4.55 1.74
C GLN A 23 -7.15 -4.65 1.27
N ALA A 24 -6.87 -5.61 0.39
CA ALA A 24 -5.60 -5.70 -0.31
C ALA A 24 -5.49 -4.55 -1.32
N GLN A 25 -4.32 -3.93 -1.42
CA GLN A 25 -4.05 -2.89 -2.40
C GLN A 25 -4.35 -3.39 -3.81
N THR A 26 -5.20 -2.69 -4.55
CA THR A 26 -5.66 -3.13 -5.88
C THR A 26 -4.71 -2.63 -6.97
N THR A 27 -4.27 -3.53 -7.84
CA THR A 27 -3.58 -3.17 -9.10
C THR A 27 -4.56 -3.12 -10.24
N ASP A 28 -4.24 -2.38 -11.31
CA ASP A 28 -4.90 -2.58 -12.60
C ASP A 28 -4.50 -3.93 -13.25
N GLN A 29 -5.08 -4.23 -14.42
CA GLN A 29 -4.79 -5.45 -15.18
C GLN A 29 -3.32 -5.54 -15.64
N GLN A 30 -2.59 -4.42 -15.65
CA GLN A 30 -1.18 -4.35 -16.02
C GLN A 30 -0.26 -4.38 -14.78
N GLY A 31 -0.83 -4.48 -13.58
CA GLY A 31 -0.10 -4.53 -12.33
C GLY A 31 0.29 -3.16 -11.78
N ASN A 32 -0.25 -2.06 -12.30
CA ASN A 32 0.11 -0.71 -11.84
C ASN A 32 -0.56 -0.37 -10.51
N TYR A 33 0.18 0.32 -9.63
CA TYR A 33 -0.33 0.86 -8.37
C TYR A 33 -0.54 2.37 -8.49
N TYR A 34 -1.80 2.81 -8.52
CA TYR A 34 -2.15 4.23 -8.59
C TYR A 34 -2.20 4.91 -7.22
N SER A 35 -2.11 4.14 -6.13
CA SER A 35 -2.10 4.64 -4.76
C SER A 35 -0.92 4.06 -3.96
N ASN A 36 -0.48 4.81 -2.95
CA ASN A 36 0.59 4.42 -2.03
C ASN A 36 0.10 3.70 -0.77
N GLU A 37 -1.20 3.55 -0.61
CA GLU A 37 -1.77 2.98 0.61
C GLU A 37 -1.38 1.51 0.83
N THR A 38 -1.04 1.19 2.08
CA THR A 38 -0.74 -0.17 2.55
C THR A 38 -1.24 -0.34 3.98
N PRO A 39 -1.60 -1.58 4.40
CA PRO A 39 -2.02 -1.85 5.77
C PRO A 39 -0.93 -1.58 6.82
N ILE A 40 0.35 -1.70 6.44
CA ILE A 40 1.49 -1.42 7.32
C ILE A 40 2.08 -0.04 7.03
N LYS A 41 2.23 0.75 8.10
CA LYS A 41 2.90 2.05 8.08
C LYS A 41 4.26 1.96 8.82
N SER A 42 5.22 2.77 8.41
CA SER A 42 6.54 2.88 9.07
C SER A 42 6.38 3.39 10.49
N ALA A 43 7.07 2.73 11.42
CA ALA A 43 7.17 3.14 12.82
C ALA A 43 8.28 4.19 13.06
N TYR A 44 9.15 4.45 12.08
CA TYR A 44 10.38 5.23 12.23
C TYR A 44 10.22 6.72 11.94
N SER A 45 9.12 7.16 11.33
CA SER A 45 8.90 8.56 10.97
C SER A 45 7.66 9.15 11.64
N ARG A 46 7.75 10.44 12.05
CA ARG A 46 6.65 11.21 12.68
C ARG A 46 5.39 11.31 11.80
N ALA A 47 5.50 10.96 10.52
CA ALA A 47 4.39 10.78 9.60
C ALA A 47 4.50 9.38 8.99
N ALA A 48 3.81 8.38 9.55
CA ALA A 48 3.95 6.97 9.18
C ALA A 48 3.74 6.73 7.67
N GLY A 49 4.82 6.66 6.89
CA GLY A 49 4.79 6.36 5.46
C GLY A 49 4.37 4.92 5.23
N SER A 50 3.81 4.58 4.07
CA SER A 50 3.45 3.20 3.75
C SER A 50 4.68 2.37 3.42
N LEU A 51 4.71 1.09 3.79
CA LEU A 51 5.86 0.20 3.54
C LEU A 51 5.66 -0.67 2.32
N TRP A 52 6.68 -0.66 1.45
CA TRP A 52 6.74 -1.44 0.22
C TRP A 52 8.05 -2.21 0.15
N ARG A 53 8.06 -3.36 -0.53
CA ARG A 53 9.26 -4.18 -0.72
C ARG A 53 9.64 -4.25 -2.20
N VAL A 54 10.92 -4.04 -2.51
CA VAL A 54 11.48 -4.27 -3.84
C VAL A 54 11.58 -5.78 -4.11
N ILE A 55 11.07 -6.23 -5.26
CA ILE A 55 11.08 -7.66 -5.63
C ILE A 55 11.82 -7.96 -6.94
N VAL A 56 12.19 -6.94 -7.72
CA VAL A 56 12.94 -7.12 -8.97
C VAL A 56 14.40 -7.47 -8.68
N ALA A 57 14.93 -8.49 -9.36
CA ALA A 57 16.27 -9.05 -9.12
C ALA A 57 17.42 -8.10 -9.46
N ASN A 58 17.28 -7.29 -10.52
CA ASN A 58 18.34 -6.39 -11.01
C ASN A 58 18.33 -5.02 -10.32
N GLY A 59 17.63 -4.92 -9.18
CA GLY A 59 17.41 -3.66 -8.47
C GLY A 59 16.36 -2.76 -9.14
N LEU A 60 15.94 -1.75 -8.37
CA LEU A 60 14.92 -0.79 -8.76
C LEU A 60 15.49 0.62 -8.75
N ASN A 61 15.51 1.25 -9.92
CA ASN A 61 15.97 2.62 -10.06
C ASN A 61 14.96 3.61 -9.48
N CYS A 62 15.47 4.52 -8.66
CA CYS A 62 14.77 5.69 -8.17
C CYS A 62 15.28 6.91 -8.91
N ARG A 63 14.35 7.67 -9.50
CA ARG A 63 14.67 8.80 -10.38
C ARG A 63 14.28 10.12 -9.74
N ARG A 64 14.86 11.21 -10.24
CA ARG A 64 14.59 12.56 -9.71
C ARG A 64 13.15 13.03 -9.93
N SER A 65 12.46 12.51 -10.95
CA SER A 65 11.07 12.81 -11.26
C SER A 65 10.34 11.58 -11.83
N ALA A 66 9.01 11.65 -11.91
CA ALA A 66 8.12 10.61 -12.43
C ALA A 66 8.23 10.43 -13.96
N SER A 67 9.39 9.99 -14.45
CA SER A 67 9.68 9.82 -15.87
C SER A 67 10.82 8.83 -16.09
N LEU A 68 10.78 8.08 -17.20
CA LEU A 68 11.86 7.15 -17.58
C LEU A 68 13.14 7.88 -18.01
N GLN A 69 13.01 9.11 -18.51
CA GLN A 69 14.09 9.95 -19.00
C GLN A 69 14.76 10.75 -17.87
N SER A 70 14.11 10.81 -16.70
CA SER A 70 14.65 11.49 -15.52
C SER A 70 15.92 10.81 -15.00
N PRO A 71 16.93 11.57 -14.53
CA PRO A 71 18.16 10.99 -13.98
C PRO A 71 17.90 10.00 -12.85
N ILE A 72 18.64 8.90 -12.83
CA ILE A 72 18.67 7.96 -11.70
C ILE A 72 19.49 8.61 -10.58
N VAL A 73 18.90 8.71 -9.39
CA VAL A 73 19.56 9.30 -8.21
C VAL A 73 19.91 8.25 -7.15
N ARG A 74 19.26 7.07 -7.22
CA ARG A 74 19.49 5.93 -6.32
C ARG A 74 19.02 4.65 -6.99
N THR A 75 19.60 3.51 -6.62
CA THR A 75 19.08 2.18 -6.97
C THR A 75 18.89 1.37 -5.70
N TYR A 76 17.72 0.75 -5.55
CA TYR A 76 17.39 -0.12 -4.43
C TYR A 76 17.63 -1.58 -4.80
N LEU A 77 18.16 -2.37 -3.87
CA LEU A 77 18.37 -3.80 -4.06
C LEU A 77 17.07 -4.57 -3.83
N THR A 78 17.01 -5.80 -4.34
CA THR A 78 15.91 -6.72 -4.02
C THR A 78 15.80 -6.93 -2.52
N GLY A 79 14.57 -6.98 -2.02
CA GLY A 79 14.27 -7.14 -0.59
C GLY A 79 14.30 -5.84 0.22
N THR A 80 14.86 -4.75 -0.31
CA THR A 80 14.85 -3.44 0.36
C THR A 80 13.42 -2.99 0.66
N LEU A 81 13.22 -2.46 1.87
CA LEU A 81 11.98 -1.81 2.27
C LEU A 81 12.02 -0.33 1.89
N LEU A 82 10.99 0.12 1.19
CA LEU A 82 10.77 1.49 0.78
C LEU A 82 9.75 2.12 1.73
N GLU A 83 10.08 3.31 2.24
CA GLU A 83 9.12 4.17 2.91
C GLU A 83 8.56 5.15 1.90
N VAL A 84 7.28 5.00 1.57
CA VAL A 84 6.65 5.86 0.57
C VAL A 84 5.94 7.01 1.23
N GLU A 85 5.94 8.15 0.54
CA GLU A 85 5.27 9.32 1.04
C GLU A 85 3.76 9.13 0.95
N VAL A 86 3.12 9.19 2.12
CA VAL A 86 1.71 9.46 2.28
C VAL A 86 1.68 10.91 2.71
N TYR A 87 1.31 11.83 1.81
CA TYR A 87 1.17 13.24 2.18
C TYR A 87 0.13 13.34 3.32
N ARG A 88 0.09 14.43 4.07
CA ARG A 88 -0.99 14.67 5.04
C ARG A 88 -1.69 15.96 4.62
N GLY A 89 -2.84 15.81 3.99
CA GLY A 89 -3.75 16.88 3.58
C GLY A 89 -5.18 16.38 3.68
N GLY A 90 -6.13 17.27 3.98
CA GLY A 90 -7.53 16.92 4.24
C GLY A 90 -8.38 16.50 3.04
N SER A 91 -7.76 16.18 1.89
CA SER A 91 -8.42 15.73 0.66
C SER A 91 -7.76 14.45 0.11
N ASP A 92 -8.54 13.62 -0.57
CA ASP A 92 -8.18 12.30 -1.10
C ASP A 92 -7.04 12.31 -2.16
N GLU A 93 -6.55 13.49 -2.53
CA GLU A 93 -5.48 13.75 -3.52
C GLU A 93 -4.08 13.34 -3.04
N VAL A 94 -3.99 12.91 -1.78
CA VAL A 94 -2.78 12.74 -1.00
C VAL A 94 -2.10 11.37 -1.16
N LEU A 95 -2.84 10.39 -1.67
CA LEU A 95 -2.38 9.00 -1.84
C LEU A 95 -2.06 8.64 -3.29
N VAL A 96 -2.39 9.51 -4.25
CA VAL A 96 -2.34 9.20 -5.68
C VAL A 96 -0.92 9.33 -6.22
N ASN A 97 -0.48 8.33 -6.97
CA ASN A 97 0.80 8.35 -7.62
C ASN A 97 0.80 9.26 -8.85
N PRO A 98 1.79 10.16 -9.02
CA PRO A 98 1.96 10.91 -10.24
C PRO A 98 2.14 9.98 -11.44
N LEU A 99 1.55 10.37 -12.56
CA LEU A 99 1.64 9.64 -13.82
C LEU A 99 2.73 10.26 -14.70
N ASP A 100 3.42 9.42 -15.47
CA ASP A 100 4.27 9.89 -16.57
C ASP A 100 3.43 10.25 -17.81
N GLU A 101 4.10 10.74 -18.86
CA GLU A 101 3.52 11.09 -20.17
C GLU A 101 2.73 9.94 -20.82
N ASN A 102 2.95 8.70 -20.41
CA ASN A 102 2.30 7.50 -20.92
C ASN A 102 1.20 6.99 -19.96
N GLY A 103 0.79 7.80 -18.99
CA GLY A 103 -0.26 7.48 -18.02
C GLY A 103 0.15 6.45 -16.97
N ARG A 104 1.45 6.22 -16.77
CA ARG A 104 1.91 5.15 -15.90
C ARG A 104 2.38 5.68 -14.54
N PRO A 105 2.01 5.05 -13.42
CA PRO A 105 2.24 5.63 -12.11
C PRO A 105 3.66 5.47 -11.58
N TRP A 106 4.09 6.48 -10.84
CA TRP A 106 5.38 6.56 -10.17
C TRP A 106 5.20 6.85 -8.69
N MET A 107 5.87 6.06 -7.86
CA MET A 107 5.73 6.08 -6.42
C MET A 107 6.83 6.95 -5.78
N PRO A 108 6.47 8.02 -5.05
CA PRO A 108 7.43 8.83 -4.30
C PRO A 108 7.94 8.06 -3.09
N VAL A 109 9.25 7.81 -3.09
CA VAL A 109 9.98 7.17 -2.00
C VAL A 109 10.74 8.24 -1.23
N ARG A 110 10.60 8.23 0.09
CA ARG A 110 11.28 9.18 0.96
C ARG A 110 12.79 8.98 0.93
N GLY A 111 13.51 10.09 0.92
CA GLY A 111 14.94 10.11 1.18
C GLY A 111 15.25 10.34 2.67
N LYS A 112 16.52 10.66 2.96
CA LYS A 112 16.94 10.99 4.33
C LYS A 112 16.35 12.33 4.76
N ASN A 113 16.31 13.28 3.83
CA ASN A 113 15.64 14.56 3.97
C ASN A 113 14.43 14.64 3.02
N ILE A 114 13.61 15.69 3.17
CA ILE A 114 12.39 15.87 2.35
C ILE A 114 12.71 16.18 0.89
N GLU A 115 13.81 16.88 0.66
CA GLU A 115 14.35 17.20 -0.67
C GLU A 115 14.97 15.98 -1.39
N ASP A 116 15.21 14.89 -0.66
CA ASP A 116 15.79 13.66 -1.20
C ASP A 116 14.74 12.67 -1.73
N VAL A 117 13.47 13.11 -1.86
CA VAL A 117 12.41 12.30 -2.45
C VAL A 117 12.78 11.93 -3.88
N CYS A 118 12.56 10.66 -4.22
CA CYS A 118 12.79 10.13 -5.55
C CYS A 118 11.64 9.21 -5.97
N TYR A 119 11.52 8.93 -7.25
CA TYR A 119 10.38 8.24 -7.83
C TYR A 119 10.78 6.87 -8.36
N VAL A 120 10.12 5.82 -7.88
CA VAL A 120 10.24 4.46 -8.43
C VAL A 120 9.02 4.12 -9.27
N ARG A 121 9.16 3.14 -10.15
CA ARG A 121 8.03 2.68 -10.94
C ARG A 121 7.01 1.93 -10.08
N ALA A 122 5.76 2.39 -10.04
CA ALA A 122 4.70 1.82 -9.21
C ALA A 122 4.01 0.64 -9.93
N ASN A 123 4.65 -0.53 -9.96
CA ASN A 123 4.11 -1.72 -10.63
C ASN A 123 4.49 -3.02 -9.90
N SER A 124 3.58 -3.99 -9.90
CA SER A 124 3.69 -5.27 -9.20
C SER A 124 4.84 -6.15 -9.68
N ARG A 125 5.43 -5.87 -10.85
CA ARG A 125 6.67 -6.53 -11.30
C ARG A 125 7.92 -6.07 -10.54
N TYR A 126 7.86 -4.90 -9.89
CA TYR A 126 9.03 -4.26 -9.27
C TYR A 126 8.94 -4.16 -7.76
N ILE A 127 7.73 -3.93 -7.24
CA ILE A 127 7.46 -3.70 -5.83
C ILE A 127 6.18 -4.40 -5.39
N GLN A 128 6.06 -4.68 -4.10
CA GLN A 128 4.84 -5.20 -3.49
C GLN A 128 4.56 -4.50 -2.14
N PRO A 129 3.30 -4.34 -1.74
CA PRO A 129 2.96 -3.83 -0.43
C PRO A 129 3.42 -4.82 0.65
N VAL A 130 3.91 -4.32 1.79
CA VAL A 130 4.16 -5.18 2.95
C VAL A 130 2.84 -5.41 3.67
N ILE A 131 2.45 -6.68 3.78
CA ILE A 131 1.27 -7.16 4.51
C ILE A 131 1.70 -7.87 5.81
N LYS A 132 0.84 -7.86 6.82
CA LYS A 132 1.06 -8.59 8.09
C LYS A 132 0.65 -10.04 7.94
#